data_AF-A0A0D0S9J9-F1
#
_entry.id   AF-A0A0D0S9J9-F1
#
_cell.length_a   1.000
_cell.length_b   1.000
_cell.length_c   1.000
_cell.angle_alpha   90.00
_cell.angle_beta   90.00
_cell.angle_gamma   90.00
#
_symmetry.space_group_name_H-M   'P 1'
#
loop_
_entity.id
_entity.type
_entity.pdbx_description
1 polymer ?
#
loop_
_entity_poly.entity_id
_entity_poly.type
_entity_poly.pdbx_seq_one_letter_code
_entity_poly.pdbx_strand_id
1 'polypeptide(L)'
;MIEYKRKTNDFPIRLKEGEVPYFYFPLLENTRQVTHGFSTRLGGVSKEEYTSMNLASNRTDSIENVRENYRRICKAMGMKAEDAVVSKQTHTTNIRIVHREDAGKGIFVDRGYEDIDGLMTDEPNLPLVTLYADCVPLYFFDPVKRVIALSHSGWRGTVNHMGEVTIEKMNQTYGCKSEDILACIGPSICVDCYEVGEEVAGEFLDKFSPQEVTRILQKGKIEGKYQLDLWKANEIILKNAGITNEHLAVTNVCTCCNPDLLFSHRYTKGKRGNLGAFLCLKNEKVEG
;
A
#
# COMPACT_ATOMS: atom_id res chain seq x y z
N MET A 1 9.80 -23.29 -0.40
CA MET A 1 8.57 -22.49 -0.22
C MET A 1 8.81 -21.57 0.96
N ILE A 2 8.58 -20.28 0.79
CA ILE A 2 8.76 -19.30 1.88
C ILE A 2 7.54 -19.41 2.79
N GLU A 3 7.76 -19.84 4.04
CA GLU A 3 6.70 -19.89 5.04
C GLU A 3 6.49 -18.51 5.67
N TYR A 4 5.22 -18.13 5.87
CA TYR A 4 4.84 -16.89 6.53
C TYR A 4 3.49 -17.03 7.22
N LYS A 5 3.31 -16.26 8.29
CA LYS A 5 2.09 -16.24 9.11
C LYS A 5 0.97 -15.47 8.42
N ARG A 6 -0.22 -16.06 8.46
CA ARG A 6 -1.47 -15.46 7.99
C ARG A 6 -2.49 -15.45 9.12
N LYS A 7 -3.40 -14.48 9.08
CA LYS A 7 -4.48 -14.35 10.08
C LYS A 7 -5.68 -15.24 9.80
N THR A 8 -5.81 -15.70 8.56
CA THR A 8 -6.92 -16.52 8.08
C THR A 8 -6.41 -17.53 7.06
N ASN A 9 -7.18 -18.59 6.82
CA ASN A 9 -6.83 -19.67 5.89
C ASN A 9 -7.22 -19.40 4.43
N ASP A 10 -7.84 -18.25 4.14
CA ASP A 10 -8.10 -17.81 2.78
C ASP A 10 -6.84 -17.22 2.12
N PHE A 11 -6.93 -17.00 0.81
CA PHE A 11 -5.81 -16.57 -0.03
C PHE A 11 -6.13 -15.28 -0.79
N PRO A 12 -6.56 -14.19 -0.09
CA PRO A 12 -6.85 -12.91 -0.73
C PRO A 12 -5.59 -12.30 -1.34
N ILE A 13 -4.42 -12.65 -0.78
CA ILE A 13 -3.10 -12.28 -1.27
C ILE A 13 -2.20 -13.53 -1.33
N ARG A 14 -1.29 -13.56 -2.31
CA ARG A 14 -0.35 -14.66 -2.55
C ARG A 14 1.06 -14.12 -2.66
N LEU A 15 2.05 -14.97 -2.38
CA LEU A 15 3.46 -14.65 -2.54
C LEU A 15 3.97 -15.22 -3.87
N LYS A 16 4.55 -14.37 -4.71
CA LYS A 16 5.38 -14.81 -5.83
C LYS A 16 6.78 -15.10 -5.28
N GLU A 17 7.19 -16.36 -5.31
CA GLU A 17 8.55 -16.76 -4.91
C GLU A 17 9.57 -16.47 -6.02
N GLY A 18 10.84 -16.41 -5.63
CA GLY A 18 11.98 -16.13 -6.51
C GLY A 18 13.13 -15.48 -5.74
N GLU A 19 14.14 -15.00 -6.46
CA GLU A 19 15.24 -14.23 -5.87
C GLU A 19 14.74 -12.94 -5.20
N VAL A 20 13.72 -12.32 -5.81
CA VAL A 20 13.07 -11.11 -5.32
C VAL A 20 11.58 -11.40 -5.12
N PRO A 21 11.18 -11.91 -3.95
CA PRO A 21 9.80 -12.29 -3.70
C PRO A 21 8.93 -11.06 -3.41
N TYR A 22 7.69 -11.09 -3.88
CA TYR A 22 6.70 -10.02 -3.67
C TYR A 22 5.29 -10.59 -3.56
N PHE A 23 4.43 -9.90 -2.82
CA PHE A 23 3.02 -10.27 -2.68
C PHE A 23 2.18 -9.69 -3.81
N TYR A 24 1.15 -10.41 -4.23
CA TYR A 24 0.18 -9.96 -5.22
C TYR A 24 -1.24 -10.42 -4.88
N PHE A 25 -2.22 -9.65 -5.32
CA PHE A 25 -3.65 -9.96 -5.22
C PHE A 25 -4.15 -10.69 -6.48
N PRO A 26 -4.73 -11.91 -6.35
CA PRO A 26 -5.41 -12.56 -7.47
C PRO A 26 -6.53 -11.71 -8.08
N LEU A 27 -7.22 -10.89 -7.27
CA LEU A 27 -8.28 -9.98 -7.72
C LEU A 27 -7.80 -9.07 -8.87
N LEU A 28 -6.64 -8.42 -8.70
CA LEU A 28 -6.05 -7.55 -9.71
C LEU A 28 -5.31 -8.35 -10.80
N GLU A 29 -4.60 -9.43 -10.44
CA GLU A 29 -3.83 -10.24 -11.38
C GLU A 29 -4.72 -10.86 -12.46
N ASN A 30 -5.91 -11.35 -12.08
CA ASN A 30 -6.85 -12.01 -12.97
C ASN A 30 -7.42 -11.07 -14.04
N THR A 31 -7.39 -9.75 -13.82
CA THR A 31 -7.79 -8.77 -14.83
C THR A 31 -6.86 -8.77 -16.04
N ARG A 32 -5.59 -9.14 -15.84
CA ARG A 32 -4.49 -9.05 -16.83
C ARG A 32 -4.24 -7.64 -17.38
N GLN A 33 -4.88 -6.61 -16.84
CA GLN A 33 -4.78 -5.22 -17.29
C GLN A 33 -3.78 -4.39 -16.48
N VAL A 34 -3.41 -4.87 -15.29
CA VAL A 34 -2.43 -4.23 -14.42
C VAL A 34 -1.29 -5.18 -14.07
N THR A 35 -0.16 -4.60 -13.68
CA THR A 35 0.90 -5.25 -12.92
C THR A 35 0.95 -4.58 -11.55
N HIS A 36 1.05 -5.36 -10.48
CA HIS A 36 1.11 -4.83 -9.12
C HIS A 36 1.93 -5.74 -8.21
N GLY A 37 2.29 -5.22 -7.06
CA GLY A 37 2.77 -6.04 -5.97
C GLY A 37 3.21 -5.24 -4.75
N PHE A 38 3.33 -5.94 -3.64
CA PHE A 38 3.90 -5.42 -2.39
C PHE A 38 5.23 -6.10 -2.14
N SER A 39 6.31 -5.32 -2.05
CA SER A 39 7.66 -5.84 -1.87
C SER A 39 7.80 -6.59 -0.55
N THR A 40 8.74 -7.52 -0.50
CA THR A 40 9.27 -8.05 0.75
C THR A 40 10.54 -7.29 1.13
N ARG A 41 11.15 -7.63 2.26
CA ARG A 41 12.49 -7.14 2.62
C ARG A 41 13.64 -7.94 2.00
N LEU A 42 13.33 -8.99 1.23
CA LEU A 42 14.29 -9.94 0.67
C LEU A 42 14.69 -9.56 -0.76
N GLY A 43 15.87 -10.01 -1.20
CA GLY A 43 16.34 -9.86 -2.58
C GLY A 43 17.01 -8.52 -2.91
N GLY A 44 17.24 -7.65 -1.93
CA GLY A 44 17.91 -6.35 -2.15
C GLY A 44 19.42 -6.36 -1.85
N VAL A 45 20.02 -5.17 -1.79
CA VAL A 45 21.47 -4.95 -1.56
C VAL A 45 21.80 -4.10 -0.34
N SER A 46 20.80 -3.52 0.31
CA SER A 46 20.98 -2.71 1.51
C SER A 46 21.48 -3.56 2.69
N LYS A 47 22.13 -2.92 3.66
CA LYS A 47 22.80 -3.58 4.79
C LYS A 47 22.23 -3.15 6.14
N GLU A 48 22.68 -3.80 7.21
CA GLU A 48 22.33 -3.48 8.60
C GLU A 48 20.80 -3.49 8.83
N GLU A 49 20.25 -2.44 9.44
CA GLU A 49 18.81 -2.30 9.70
C GLU A 49 17.95 -2.19 8.41
N TYR A 50 18.59 -1.98 7.26
CA TYR A 50 17.98 -1.92 5.94
C TYR A 50 18.06 -3.23 5.17
N THR A 51 18.66 -4.27 5.77
CA THR A 51 18.84 -5.56 5.09
C THR A 51 17.48 -6.16 4.68
N SER A 52 17.20 -6.46 3.41
CA SER A 52 18.04 -6.28 2.21
C SER A 52 17.42 -5.31 1.19
N MET A 53 16.10 -5.25 1.09
CA MET A 53 15.37 -4.48 0.07
C MET A 53 14.73 -3.22 0.65
N ASN A 54 15.53 -2.22 1.00
CA ASN A 54 15.02 -0.92 1.42
C ASN A 54 14.67 -0.05 0.21
N LEU A 55 13.45 0.49 0.18
CA LEU A 55 12.93 1.33 -0.89
C LEU A 55 12.77 2.81 -0.52
N ALA A 56 13.25 3.23 0.65
CA ALA A 56 13.24 4.63 1.07
C ALA A 56 14.63 5.25 1.05
N SER A 57 14.74 6.42 0.43
CA SER A 57 15.95 7.25 0.35
C SER A 57 16.13 8.25 1.50
N ASN A 58 15.15 8.36 2.41
CA ASN A 58 15.15 9.36 3.48
C ASN A 58 15.87 8.90 4.77
N ARG A 59 16.70 7.86 4.68
CA ARG A 59 17.42 7.27 5.81
C ARG A 59 18.91 7.18 5.49
N THR A 60 19.71 6.65 6.42
CA THR A 60 21.18 6.52 6.29
C THR A 60 21.64 5.49 5.25
N ASP A 61 20.73 4.88 4.48
CA ASP A 61 21.07 3.98 3.38
C ASP A 61 21.53 4.78 2.14
N SER A 62 22.40 4.20 1.32
CA SER A 62 22.89 4.88 0.12
C SER A 62 21.83 4.92 -0.97
N ILE A 63 21.81 6.02 -1.73
CA ILE A 63 20.87 6.16 -2.86
C ILE A 63 21.13 5.12 -3.95
N GLU A 64 22.38 4.66 -4.10
CA GLU A 64 22.78 3.60 -5.02
C GLU A 64 22.15 2.26 -4.63
N ASN A 65 22.14 1.91 -3.35
CA ASN A 65 21.47 0.71 -2.85
C ASN A 65 19.97 0.78 -3.11
N VAL A 66 19.35 1.91 -2.80
CA VAL A 66 17.91 2.11 -3.03
C VAL A 66 17.58 2.00 -4.51
N ARG A 67 18.33 2.67 -5.41
CA ARG A 67 18.13 2.57 -6.86
C ARG A 67 18.27 1.14 -7.37
N GLU A 68 19.26 0.39 -6.88
CA GLU A 68 19.41 -1.02 -7.21
C GLU A 68 18.24 -1.87 -6.70
N ASN A 69 17.76 -1.63 -5.48
CA ASN A 69 16.57 -2.30 -4.96
C ASN A 69 15.33 -2.02 -5.83
N TYR A 70 15.13 -0.79 -6.32
CA TYR A 70 14.09 -0.46 -7.30
C TYR A 70 14.27 -1.24 -8.61
N ARG A 71 15.48 -1.31 -9.17
CA ARG A 71 15.75 -2.10 -10.38
C ARG A 71 15.39 -3.57 -10.18
N ARG A 72 15.77 -4.16 -9.04
CA ARG A 72 15.49 -5.57 -8.72
C ARG A 72 14.00 -5.86 -8.57
N ILE A 73 13.29 -5.07 -7.77
CA ILE A 73 11.85 -5.31 -7.53
C ILE A 73 11.02 -5.01 -8.77
N CYS A 74 11.31 -3.93 -9.51
CA CYS A 74 10.61 -3.64 -10.76
C CYS A 74 10.88 -4.71 -11.81
N LYS A 75 12.11 -5.20 -11.96
CA LYS A 75 12.43 -6.31 -12.85
C LYS A 75 11.64 -7.58 -12.50
N ALA A 76 11.53 -7.91 -11.20
CA ALA A 76 10.76 -9.07 -10.74
C ALA A 76 9.27 -8.97 -11.10
N MET A 77 8.72 -7.75 -11.14
CA MET A 77 7.33 -7.47 -11.53
C MET A 77 7.16 -7.24 -13.05
N GLY A 78 8.24 -7.16 -13.83
CA GLY A 78 8.16 -6.80 -15.25
C GLY A 78 7.88 -5.30 -15.50
N MET A 79 8.28 -4.44 -14.56
CA MET A 79 8.20 -2.98 -14.65
C MET A 79 9.59 -2.38 -14.94
N LYS A 80 9.63 -1.15 -15.43
CA LYS A 80 10.86 -0.37 -15.57
C LYS A 80 11.04 0.56 -14.37
N ALA A 81 12.14 0.41 -13.64
CA ALA A 81 12.38 1.16 -12.42
C ALA A 81 12.52 2.67 -12.64
N GLU A 82 13.16 3.06 -13.74
CA GLU A 82 13.38 4.45 -14.11
C GLU A 82 12.08 5.19 -14.46
N ASP A 83 10.98 4.47 -14.65
CA ASP A 83 9.66 5.05 -14.90
C ASP A 83 8.84 5.17 -13.61
N ALA A 84 9.26 4.57 -12.49
CA ALA A 84 8.50 4.57 -11.24
C ALA A 84 8.39 5.97 -10.61
N VAL A 85 7.17 6.34 -10.21
CA VAL A 85 6.85 7.62 -9.56
C VAL A 85 6.51 7.36 -8.10
N VAL A 86 7.21 8.03 -7.19
CA VAL A 86 7.15 7.70 -5.75
C VAL A 86 6.46 8.80 -4.94
N SER A 87 5.51 8.44 -4.08
CA SER A 87 4.78 9.36 -3.20
C SER A 87 5.65 9.93 -2.08
N LYS A 88 5.42 11.19 -1.66
CA LYS A 88 6.13 11.85 -0.55
C LYS A 88 5.22 11.93 0.68
N GLN A 89 5.11 10.80 1.34
CA GLN A 89 4.11 10.57 2.38
C GLN A 89 4.43 11.32 3.67
N THR A 90 3.42 12.01 4.19
CA THR A 90 3.42 12.83 5.41
C THR A 90 2.24 12.48 6.31
N HIS A 91 1.45 11.46 5.93
CA HIS A 91 0.22 10.99 6.59
C HIS A 91 -0.96 11.94 6.43
N THR A 92 -1.05 12.63 5.28
CA THR A 92 -2.24 13.38 4.86
C THR A 92 -3.11 12.53 3.95
N THR A 93 -4.12 13.14 3.34
CA THR A 93 -4.99 12.51 2.32
C THR A 93 -4.79 13.10 0.93
N ASN A 94 -3.65 13.77 0.71
CA ASN A 94 -3.36 14.43 -0.55
C ASN A 94 -3.01 13.41 -1.64
N ILE A 95 -3.66 13.57 -2.80
CA ILE A 95 -3.50 12.69 -3.96
C ILE A 95 -3.00 13.50 -5.16
N ARG A 96 -1.94 13.01 -5.80
CA ARG A 96 -1.39 13.59 -7.03
C ARG A 96 -1.79 12.77 -8.25
N ILE A 97 -2.26 13.46 -9.28
CA ILE A 97 -2.34 12.92 -10.64
C ILE A 97 -0.94 12.93 -11.22
N VAL A 98 -0.48 11.78 -11.72
CA VAL A 98 0.85 11.67 -12.33
C VAL A 98 0.76 11.34 -13.81
N HIS A 99 1.69 11.91 -14.57
CA HIS A 99 1.78 11.79 -16.02
C HIS A 99 3.16 11.27 -16.43
N ARG A 100 3.36 10.94 -17.71
CA ARG A 100 4.64 10.42 -18.22
C ARG A 100 5.82 11.33 -17.91
N GLU A 101 5.62 12.64 -17.84
CA GLU A 101 6.64 13.62 -17.44
C GLU A 101 7.10 13.49 -15.98
N ASP A 102 6.33 12.79 -15.13
CA ASP A 102 6.71 12.47 -13.76
C ASP A 102 7.55 11.19 -13.65
N ALA A 103 7.81 10.47 -14.75
CA ALA A 103 8.57 9.23 -14.76
C ALA A 103 9.91 9.36 -14.01
N GLY A 104 10.12 8.46 -13.04
CA GLY A 104 11.35 8.40 -12.22
C GLY A 104 11.40 9.37 -11.04
N LYS A 105 10.42 10.28 -10.90
CA LYS A 105 10.39 11.26 -9.80
C LYS A 105 10.35 10.58 -8.43
N GLY A 106 11.28 10.98 -7.58
CA GLY A 106 11.41 10.53 -6.20
C GLY A 106 12.57 9.59 -5.93
N ILE A 107 13.18 8.98 -6.97
CA ILE A 107 14.33 8.07 -6.86
C ILE A 107 15.39 8.32 -7.95
N PHE A 108 14.97 8.44 -9.21
CA PHE A 108 15.87 8.63 -10.35
C PHE A 108 15.93 10.09 -10.79
N VAL A 109 14.82 10.81 -10.64
CA VAL A 109 14.69 12.25 -10.89
C VAL A 109 14.26 12.94 -9.60
N ASP A 110 14.64 14.21 -9.44
CA ASP A 110 14.13 15.02 -8.34
C ASP A 110 12.60 15.01 -8.32
N ARG A 111 12.04 15.00 -7.11
CA ARG A 111 10.60 14.78 -6.94
C ARG A 111 9.78 15.99 -7.35
N GLY A 112 10.21 17.20 -7.01
CA GLY A 112 9.42 18.42 -7.28
C GLY A 112 8.03 18.48 -6.63
N TYR A 113 7.70 17.62 -5.66
CA TYR A 113 6.47 17.67 -4.87
C TYR A 113 6.68 17.12 -3.46
N GLU A 114 5.87 17.64 -2.54
CA GLU A 114 5.85 17.30 -1.12
C GLU A 114 4.42 16.97 -0.69
N ASP A 115 4.27 16.33 0.48
CA ASP A 115 2.96 16.12 1.12
C ASP A 115 1.94 15.38 0.23
N ILE A 116 2.35 14.23 -0.32
CA ILE A 116 1.54 13.38 -1.20
C ILE A 116 1.52 11.95 -0.65
N ASP A 117 0.34 11.49 -0.22
CA ASP A 117 0.10 10.16 0.32
C ASP A 117 -0.61 9.22 -0.67
N GLY A 118 -1.15 9.74 -1.78
CA GLY A 118 -1.69 8.93 -2.87
C GLY A 118 -1.28 9.41 -4.25
N LEU A 119 -1.22 8.48 -5.20
CA LEU A 119 -0.93 8.74 -6.61
C LEU A 119 -2.03 8.12 -7.47
N MET A 120 -2.33 8.71 -8.63
CA MET A 120 -3.23 8.10 -9.62
C MET A 120 -2.88 8.48 -11.05
N THR A 121 -3.22 7.62 -12.00
CA THR A 121 -2.97 7.83 -13.43
C THR A 121 -3.84 6.90 -14.28
N ASP A 122 -4.13 7.33 -15.51
CA ASP A 122 -4.67 6.53 -16.62
C ASP A 122 -3.58 6.15 -17.65
N GLU A 123 -2.33 6.59 -17.44
CA GLU A 123 -1.23 6.35 -18.37
C GLU A 123 -0.57 4.98 -18.15
N PRO A 124 -0.41 4.17 -19.20
CA PRO A 124 0.20 2.85 -19.10
C PRO A 124 1.73 2.91 -18.92
N ASN A 125 2.28 1.85 -18.33
CA ASN A 125 3.71 1.69 -18.04
C ASN A 125 4.31 2.81 -17.17
N LEU A 126 3.50 3.41 -16.29
CA LEU A 126 3.93 4.38 -15.29
C LEU A 126 3.67 3.82 -13.87
N PRO A 127 4.65 3.13 -13.26
CA PRO A 127 4.47 2.51 -11.95
C PRO A 127 4.26 3.56 -10.84
N LEU A 128 3.14 3.47 -10.15
CA LEU A 128 2.87 4.20 -8.92
C LEU A 128 3.53 3.48 -7.74
N VAL A 129 4.22 4.22 -6.87
CA VAL A 129 4.89 3.65 -5.70
C VAL A 129 4.61 4.44 -4.43
N THR A 130 4.16 3.73 -3.41
CA THR A 130 3.99 4.21 -2.04
C THR A 130 4.79 3.32 -1.08
N LEU A 131 5.25 3.87 0.05
CA LEU A 131 6.24 3.25 0.94
C LEU A 131 5.67 2.92 2.32
N TYR A 132 6.05 1.78 2.89
CA TYR A 132 5.41 1.28 4.12
C TYR A 132 6.42 0.68 5.10
N ALA A 133 6.11 0.83 6.38
CA ALA A 133 6.25 -0.25 7.33
C ALA A 133 5.15 -0.06 8.37
N ASP A 134 4.22 -1.01 8.41
CA ASP A 134 3.02 -1.05 9.24
C ASP A 134 1.79 -0.28 8.73
N CYS A 135 1.93 0.87 8.07
CA CYS A 135 0.75 1.57 7.51
C CYS A 135 0.10 0.78 6.37
N VAL A 136 -1.16 1.08 6.04
CA VAL A 136 -1.99 0.28 5.13
C VAL A 136 -1.84 0.74 3.67
N PRO A 137 -1.37 -0.12 2.75
CA PRO A 137 -1.46 0.15 1.31
C PRO A 137 -2.86 -0.10 0.78
N LEU A 138 -3.41 0.87 0.05
CA LEU A 138 -4.69 0.78 -0.64
C LEU A 138 -4.47 0.85 -2.15
N TYR A 139 -4.83 -0.21 -2.85
CA TYR A 139 -4.75 -0.31 -4.32
C TYR A 139 -6.15 -0.09 -4.88
N PHE A 140 -6.25 0.65 -5.98
CA PHE A 140 -7.48 0.90 -6.70
C PHE A 140 -7.26 0.73 -8.19
N PHE A 141 -8.15 0.01 -8.85
CA PHE A 141 -8.14 -0.14 -10.30
C PHE A 141 -9.57 -0.11 -10.84
N ASP A 142 -9.87 0.86 -11.69
CA ASP A 142 -11.08 0.86 -12.49
C ASP A 142 -10.77 0.20 -13.85
N PRO A 143 -11.28 -1.01 -14.15
CA PRO A 143 -11.04 -1.70 -15.40
C PRO A 143 -11.84 -1.14 -16.58
N VAL A 144 -12.89 -0.36 -16.33
CA VAL A 144 -13.74 0.26 -17.36
C VAL A 144 -13.09 1.56 -17.85
N LYS A 145 -12.68 2.42 -16.91
CA LYS A 145 -11.98 3.67 -17.22
C LYS A 145 -10.49 3.49 -17.43
N ARG A 146 -9.95 2.32 -17.08
CA ARG A 146 -8.52 2.00 -17.10
C ARG A 146 -7.69 3.00 -16.31
N VAL A 147 -8.09 3.21 -15.06
CA VAL A 147 -7.41 4.14 -14.14
C VAL A 147 -6.93 3.38 -12.92
N ILE A 148 -5.71 3.67 -12.48
CA ILE A 148 -5.16 3.16 -11.24
C ILE A 148 -4.96 4.28 -10.23
N ALA A 149 -5.13 3.95 -8.95
CA ALA A 149 -4.67 4.77 -7.84
C ALA A 149 -4.01 3.90 -6.77
N LEU A 150 -3.03 4.46 -6.08
CA LEU A 150 -2.30 3.81 -5.02
C LEU A 150 -2.09 4.78 -3.86
N SER A 151 -2.60 4.42 -2.68
CA SER A 151 -2.69 5.31 -1.53
C SER A 151 -2.09 4.70 -0.27
N HIS A 152 -1.43 5.54 0.53
CA HIS A 152 -0.93 5.24 1.85
C HIS A 152 -1.94 5.67 2.92
N SER A 153 -2.42 4.70 3.71
CA SER A 153 -3.35 4.93 4.81
C SER A 153 -2.72 4.47 6.13
N GLY A 154 -1.89 5.34 6.73
CA GLY A 154 -1.61 5.22 8.18
C GLY A 154 -2.85 5.55 9.00
N TRP A 155 -2.77 5.50 10.33
CA TRP A 155 -3.95 5.78 11.17
C TRP A 155 -4.58 7.15 10.90
N ARG A 156 -3.75 8.19 10.64
CA ARG A 156 -4.23 9.53 10.26
C ARG A 156 -4.92 9.55 8.89
N GLY A 157 -4.40 8.80 7.93
CA GLY A 157 -5.06 8.67 6.62
C GLY A 157 -6.38 7.90 6.75
N THR A 158 -6.41 6.85 7.57
CA THR A 158 -7.63 6.05 7.80
C THR A 158 -8.71 6.87 8.49
N VAL A 159 -8.39 7.61 9.56
CA VAL A 159 -9.38 8.41 10.29
C VAL A 159 -9.90 9.60 9.48
N ASN A 160 -9.12 10.05 8.49
CA ASN A 160 -9.54 11.04 7.48
C ASN A 160 -10.02 10.41 6.17
N HIS A 161 -10.36 9.12 6.18
CA HIS A 161 -11.02 8.42 5.07
C HIS A 161 -10.24 8.43 3.75
N MET A 162 -8.92 8.22 3.77
CA MET A 162 -8.07 8.19 2.56
C MET A 162 -8.62 7.33 1.41
N GLY A 163 -9.27 6.20 1.72
CA GLY A 163 -9.88 5.34 0.71
C GLY A 163 -11.05 5.99 -0.02
N GLU A 164 -11.94 6.66 0.72
CA GLU A 164 -13.06 7.44 0.16
C GLU A 164 -12.54 8.62 -0.66
N VAL A 165 -11.60 9.39 -0.11
CA VAL A 165 -10.94 10.52 -0.81
C VAL A 165 -10.30 10.06 -2.13
N THR A 166 -9.73 8.86 -2.18
CA THR A 166 -9.16 8.29 -3.41
C THR A 166 -10.23 8.00 -4.45
N ILE A 167 -11.32 7.33 -4.05
CA ILE A 167 -12.44 6.99 -4.94
C ILE A 167 -13.11 8.26 -5.48
N GLU A 168 -13.38 9.24 -4.62
CA GLU A 168 -13.94 10.53 -5.02
C GLU A 168 -13.04 11.23 -6.03
N LYS A 169 -11.73 11.22 -5.82
CA LYS A 169 -10.78 11.86 -6.72
C LYS A 169 -10.69 11.16 -8.08
N MET A 170 -10.75 9.82 -8.10
CA MET A 170 -10.86 9.02 -9.31
C MET A 170 -12.16 9.33 -10.08
N ASN A 171 -13.29 9.47 -9.38
CA ASN A 171 -14.57 9.86 -9.98
C ASN A 171 -14.51 11.28 -10.57
N GLN A 172 -14.06 12.26 -9.80
CA GLN A 172 -13.99 13.67 -10.22
C GLN A 172 -13.08 13.88 -11.44
N THR A 173 -11.99 13.11 -11.53
CA THR A 173 -10.97 13.31 -12.58
C THR A 173 -11.26 12.50 -13.84
N TYR A 174 -11.69 11.25 -13.69
CA TYR A 174 -11.81 10.30 -14.81
C TYR A 174 -13.22 9.73 -14.99
N GLY A 175 -14.17 10.11 -14.13
CA GLY A 175 -15.52 9.57 -14.14
C GLY A 175 -15.60 8.10 -13.73
N CYS A 176 -14.63 7.62 -12.94
CA CYS A 176 -14.65 6.26 -12.37
C CYS A 176 -15.87 6.08 -11.47
N LYS A 177 -16.47 4.89 -11.45
CA LYS A 177 -17.59 4.59 -10.56
C LYS A 177 -17.15 3.60 -9.48
N SER A 178 -17.57 3.82 -8.24
CA SER A 178 -17.22 2.93 -7.12
C SER A 178 -17.57 1.46 -7.39
N GLU A 179 -18.71 1.21 -8.05
CA GLU A 179 -19.16 -0.14 -8.41
C GLU A 179 -18.24 -0.86 -9.41
N ASP A 180 -17.47 -0.12 -10.22
CA ASP A 180 -16.52 -0.67 -11.19
C ASP A 180 -15.11 -0.85 -10.60
N ILE A 181 -14.78 -0.14 -9.51
CA ILE A 181 -13.43 -0.12 -8.94
C ILE A 181 -13.14 -1.40 -8.17
N LEU A 182 -12.06 -2.09 -8.55
CA LEU A 182 -11.42 -3.13 -7.75
C LEU A 182 -10.48 -2.50 -6.72
N ALA A 183 -10.66 -2.84 -5.46
CA ALA A 183 -9.85 -2.34 -4.36
C ALA A 183 -9.14 -3.47 -3.60
N CYS A 184 -7.91 -3.21 -3.15
CA CYS A 184 -7.18 -4.14 -2.28
C CYS A 184 -6.57 -3.43 -1.07
N ILE A 185 -6.73 -4.00 0.11
CA ILE A 185 -6.07 -3.59 1.35
C ILE A 185 -4.85 -4.51 1.57
N GLY A 186 -3.63 -3.98 1.43
CA GLY A 186 -2.41 -4.78 1.45
C GLY A 186 -1.67 -4.91 2.78
N PRO A 187 -0.56 -5.68 2.78
CA PRO A 187 0.14 -6.07 4.01
C PRO A 187 0.55 -4.88 4.85
N SER A 188 0.19 -4.94 6.13
CA SER A 188 0.34 -3.86 7.09
C SER A 188 0.21 -4.41 8.51
N ILE A 189 0.19 -3.59 9.54
CA ILE A 189 0.10 -4.11 10.92
C ILE A 189 -1.33 -4.58 11.23
N CYS A 190 -1.46 -5.78 11.78
CA CYS A 190 -2.77 -6.32 12.18
C CYS A 190 -3.19 -5.80 13.56
N VAL A 191 -4.49 -5.95 13.86
CA VAL A 191 -5.09 -5.60 15.16
C VAL A 191 -4.33 -6.20 16.35
N ASP A 192 -3.92 -7.47 16.32
CA ASP A 192 -3.20 -8.10 17.45
C ASP A 192 -1.85 -7.45 17.80
N CYS A 193 -1.28 -6.70 16.85
CA CYS A 193 0.05 -6.10 16.95
C CYS A 193 -0.01 -4.57 17.09
N TYR A 194 -1.17 -3.95 16.84
CA TYR A 194 -1.30 -2.50 16.75
C TYR A 194 -2.00 -1.91 17.96
N GLU A 195 -1.21 -1.75 19.02
CA GLU A 195 -1.65 -1.09 20.24
C GLU A 195 -1.39 0.43 20.16
N VAL A 196 -2.43 1.20 20.45
CA VAL A 196 -2.45 2.67 20.41
C VAL A 196 -2.93 3.25 21.75
N GLY A 197 -2.59 4.51 22.01
CA GLY A 197 -3.05 5.24 23.20
C GLY A 197 -4.46 5.81 23.01
N GLU A 198 -4.99 6.41 24.08
CA GLU A 198 -6.32 7.01 24.11
C GLU A 198 -6.45 8.16 23.09
N GLU A 199 -5.37 8.87 22.81
CA GLU A 199 -5.34 9.97 21.85
C GLU A 199 -5.67 9.52 20.44
N VAL A 200 -5.11 8.38 20.00
CA VAL A 200 -5.41 7.82 18.68
C VAL A 200 -6.79 7.18 18.69
N ALA A 201 -7.16 6.47 19.76
CA ALA A 201 -8.47 5.83 19.85
C ALA A 201 -9.61 6.86 19.83
N GLY A 202 -9.43 8.01 20.50
CA GLY A 202 -10.38 9.13 20.52
C GLY A 202 -10.75 9.63 19.13
N GLU A 203 -9.75 9.81 18.25
CA GLU A 203 -9.99 10.24 16.86
C GLU A 203 -10.93 9.28 16.10
N PHE A 204 -10.78 7.97 16.33
CA PHE A 204 -11.66 6.97 15.72
C PHE A 204 -13.05 6.92 16.38
N LEU A 205 -13.13 7.16 17.69
CA LEU A 205 -14.41 7.29 18.40
C LEU A 205 -15.24 8.48 17.87
N ASP A 206 -14.57 9.57 17.50
CA ASP A 206 -15.21 10.79 17.00
C ASP A 206 -15.63 10.68 15.52
N LYS A 207 -14.87 9.95 14.70
CA LYS A 207 -15.10 9.87 13.25
C LYS A 207 -15.96 8.71 12.78
N PHE A 208 -16.01 7.61 13.53
CA PHE A 208 -16.78 6.42 13.17
C PHE A 208 -18.06 6.32 13.99
N SER A 209 -19.10 5.72 13.41
CA SER A 209 -20.32 5.44 14.17
C SER A 209 -20.04 4.47 15.32
N PRO A 210 -20.84 4.49 16.42
CA PRO A 210 -20.65 3.56 17.54
C PRO A 210 -20.61 2.09 17.11
N GLN A 211 -21.42 1.71 16.11
CA GLN A 211 -21.44 0.36 15.57
C GLN A 211 -20.13 0.01 14.86
N GLU A 212 -19.57 0.92 14.07
CA GLU A 212 -18.28 0.72 13.39
C GLU A 212 -17.12 0.68 14.38
N VAL A 213 -17.12 1.58 15.38
CA VAL A 213 -16.15 1.60 16.49
C VAL A 213 -16.01 0.22 17.14
N THR A 214 -17.12 -0.44 17.47
CA THR A 214 -17.07 -1.77 18.12
C THR A 214 -16.37 -2.85 17.28
N ARG A 215 -16.22 -2.62 15.97
CA ARG A 215 -15.58 -3.54 15.03
C ARG A 215 -14.11 -3.21 14.80
N ILE A 216 -13.69 -1.97 15.05
CA ILE A 216 -12.34 -1.49 14.73
C ILE A 216 -11.48 -1.22 15.97
N LEU A 217 -12.10 -0.98 17.13
CA LEU A 217 -11.41 -0.73 18.40
C LEU A 217 -11.75 -1.82 19.41
N GLN A 218 -10.71 -2.41 19.99
CA GLN A 218 -10.82 -3.39 21.06
C GLN A 218 -10.00 -2.92 22.27
N LYS A 219 -10.32 -3.43 23.47
CA LYS A 219 -9.52 -3.16 24.67
C LYS A 219 -8.07 -3.61 24.45
N GLY A 220 -7.13 -2.73 24.80
CA GLY A 220 -5.70 -2.99 24.71
C GLY A 220 -5.24 -4.09 25.67
N LYS A 221 -4.00 -4.54 25.48
CA LYS A 221 -3.34 -5.49 26.39
C LYS A 221 -2.88 -4.80 27.66
N ILE A 222 -2.62 -3.50 27.56
CA ILE A 222 -2.30 -2.60 28.66
C ILE A 222 -3.55 -1.76 28.97
N GLU A 223 -3.81 -1.52 30.26
CA GLU A 223 -4.87 -0.62 30.71
C GLU A 223 -4.67 0.79 30.14
N GLY A 224 -5.77 1.44 29.71
CA GLY A 224 -5.71 2.75 29.03
C GLY A 224 -5.21 2.69 27.58
N LYS A 225 -5.08 1.50 26.98
CA LYS A 225 -4.73 1.34 25.57
C LYS A 225 -5.80 0.59 24.79
N TYR A 226 -5.69 0.64 23.46
CA TYR A 226 -6.60 0.01 22.52
C TYR A 226 -5.84 -0.79 21.48
N GLN A 227 -6.41 -1.91 21.03
CA GLN A 227 -6.01 -2.55 19.78
C GLN A 227 -6.85 -1.96 18.65
N LEU A 228 -6.19 -1.41 17.63
CA LEU A 228 -6.84 -0.75 16.51
C LEU A 228 -6.71 -1.62 15.24
N ASP A 229 -7.85 -1.98 14.66
CA ASP A 229 -7.93 -2.73 13.40
C ASP A 229 -8.03 -1.77 12.21
N LEU A 230 -6.88 -1.38 11.67
CA LEU A 230 -6.82 -0.56 10.47
C LEU A 230 -7.35 -1.28 9.23
N TRP A 231 -7.29 -2.62 9.16
CA TRP A 231 -7.81 -3.36 8.02
C TRP A 231 -9.33 -3.27 8.00
N LYS A 232 -9.98 -3.51 9.15
CA LYS A 232 -11.43 -3.39 9.28
C LYS A 232 -11.90 -1.95 9.08
N ALA A 233 -11.18 -0.96 9.59
CA ALA A 233 -11.52 0.45 9.40
C ALA A 233 -11.51 0.83 7.91
N ASN A 234 -10.44 0.49 7.17
CA ASN A 234 -10.40 0.76 5.74
C ASN A 234 -11.44 -0.08 4.96
N GLU A 235 -11.72 -1.33 5.37
CA GLU A 235 -12.78 -2.14 4.74
C GLU A 235 -14.16 -1.47 4.87
N ILE A 236 -14.48 -0.93 6.04
CA ILE A 236 -15.73 -0.19 6.29
C ILE A 236 -15.79 1.07 5.41
N ILE A 237 -14.72 1.87 5.39
CA ILE A 237 -14.65 3.09 4.57
C ILE A 237 -14.89 2.78 3.09
N LEU A 238 -14.21 1.76 2.55
CA LEU A 238 -14.33 1.39 1.14
C LEU A 238 -15.74 0.88 0.79
N LYS A 239 -16.37 0.10 1.69
CA LYS A 239 -17.74 -0.37 1.49
C LYS A 239 -18.75 0.78 1.54
N ASN A 240 -18.59 1.70 2.49
CA ASN A 240 -19.43 2.90 2.59
C ASN A 240 -19.28 3.80 1.35
N ALA A 241 -18.08 3.85 0.76
CA ALA A 241 -17.81 4.56 -0.50
C ALA A 241 -18.33 3.83 -1.76
N GLY A 242 -18.97 2.67 -1.62
CA GLY A 242 -19.65 1.94 -2.70
C GLY A 242 -18.85 0.80 -3.34
N ILE A 243 -17.69 0.41 -2.79
CA ILE A 243 -16.98 -0.79 -3.26
C ILE A 243 -17.75 -2.04 -2.83
N THR A 244 -18.05 -2.92 -3.78
CA THR A 244 -18.76 -4.19 -3.52
C THR A 244 -17.86 -5.23 -2.85
N ASN A 245 -18.45 -6.26 -2.24
CA ASN A 245 -17.65 -7.32 -1.61
C ASN A 245 -16.82 -8.10 -2.64
N GLU A 246 -17.36 -8.29 -3.83
CA GLU A 246 -16.74 -9.00 -4.93
C GLU A 246 -15.52 -8.24 -5.50
N HIS A 247 -15.52 -6.91 -5.34
CA HIS A 247 -14.46 -6.02 -5.80
C HIS A 247 -13.47 -5.64 -4.70
N LEU A 248 -13.56 -6.22 -3.50
CA LEU A 248 -12.67 -5.91 -2.39
C LEU A 248 -11.88 -7.14 -1.93
N ALA A 249 -10.55 -7.02 -1.92
CA ALA A 249 -9.66 -7.99 -1.29
C ALA A 249 -8.96 -7.39 -0.06
N VAL A 250 -9.02 -8.08 1.08
CA VAL A 250 -8.37 -7.64 2.32
C VAL A 250 -7.22 -8.59 2.65
N THR A 251 -6.03 -8.06 2.90
CA THR A 251 -4.87 -8.86 3.30
C THR A 251 -5.15 -9.65 4.59
N ASN A 252 -4.43 -10.76 4.75
CA ASN A 252 -4.31 -11.48 6.01
C ASN A 252 -2.85 -11.58 6.48
N VAL A 253 -1.96 -10.76 5.91
CA VAL A 253 -0.51 -10.77 6.17
C VAL A 253 -0.12 -9.55 6.99
N CYS A 254 0.37 -9.81 8.21
CA CYS A 254 0.84 -8.76 9.12
C CYS A 254 2.34 -8.50 8.96
N THR A 255 2.75 -7.23 8.84
CA THR A 255 4.16 -6.82 8.82
C THR A 255 4.88 -7.18 10.13
N CYS A 256 4.26 -6.91 11.28
CA CYS A 256 4.84 -7.19 12.59
C CYS A 256 4.92 -8.70 12.92
N CYS A 257 4.01 -9.52 12.39
CA CYS A 257 4.05 -10.97 12.61
C CYS A 257 5.08 -11.69 11.73
N ASN A 258 5.55 -11.04 10.65
CA ASN A 258 6.42 -11.63 9.64
C ASN A 258 7.73 -10.82 9.47
N PRO A 259 8.51 -10.59 10.54
CA PRO A 259 9.67 -9.70 10.51
C PRO A 259 10.81 -10.18 9.60
N ASP A 260 10.89 -11.48 9.32
CA ASP A 260 11.89 -12.06 8.41
C ASP A 260 11.55 -11.78 6.93
N LEU A 261 10.27 -11.54 6.64
CA LEU A 261 9.78 -11.29 5.28
C LEU A 261 9.44 -9.82 5.03
N LEU A 262 9.07 -9.08 6.07
CA LEU A 262 8.55 -7.72 5.98
C LEU A 262 9.22 -6.80 7.00
N PHE A 263 9.55 -5.57 6.61
CA PHE A 263 9.91 -4.53 7.57
C PHE A 263 8.68 -4.12 8.41
N SER A 264 8.91 -3.88 9.70
CA SER A 264 7.90 -3.34 10.62
C SER A 264 8.53 -2.31 11.53
N HIS A 265 7.95 -1.12 11.58
CA HIS A 265 8.39 -0.04 12.46
C HIS A 265 8.15 -0.41 13.92
N ARG A 266 6.99 -1.00 14.23
CA ARG A 266 6.60 -1.46 15.55
C ARG A 266 7.52 -2.56 16.06
N TYR A 267 7.82 -3.56 15.21
CA TYR A 267 8.67 -4.69 15.61
C TYR A 267 10.10 -4.24 15.94
N THR A 268 10.72 -3.42 15.09
CA THR A 268 12.12 -3.01 15.25
C THR A 268 12.32 -1.74 16.06
N LYS A 269 11.24 -1.17 16.62
CA LYS A 269 11.26 0.11 17.36
C LYS A 269 11.89 1.24 16.53
N GLY A 270 11.53 1.31 15.25
CA GLY A 270 11.95 2.36 14.33
C GLY A 270 13.20 2.09 13.49
N LYS A 271 13.97 1.05 13.81
CA LYS A 271 15.21 0.66 13.12
C LYS A 271 14.92 -0.26 11.92
N ARG A 272 14.56 0.32 10.77
CA ARG A 272 14.05 -0.44 9.62
C ARG A 272 14.18 0.31 8.29
N GLY A 273 14.15 -0.43 7.19
CA GLY A 273 13.89 0.08 5.83
C GLY A 273 12.40 0.17 5.49
N ASN A 274 12.07 0.62 4.29
CA ASN A 274 10.69 0.66 3.80
C ASN A 274 10.42 -0.42 2.76
N LEU A 275 9.26 -1.05 2.90
CA LEU A 275 8.59 -1.83 1.86
C LEU A 275 7.94 -0.89 0.86
N GLY A 276 7.56 -1.39 -0.32
CA GLY A 276 6.89 -0.62 -1.35
C GLY A 276 5.66 -1.35 -1.88
N ALA A 277 4.57 -0.62 -2.07
CA ALA A 277 3.47 -1.04 -2.92
C ALA A 277 3.70 -0.49 -4.33
N PHE A 278 3.40 -1.30 -5.34
CA PHE A 278 3.57 -0.97 -6.75
C PHE A 278 2.27 -1.26 -7.49
N LEU A 279 1.85 -0.35 -8.36
CA LEU A 279 0.70 -0.54 -9.24
C LEU A 279 0.97 0.16 -10.58
N CYS A 280 0.74 -0.55 -11.68
CA CYS A 280 1.04 -0.07 -13.02
C CYS A 280 0.00 -0.60 -14.02
N LEU A 281 -0.54 0.29 -14.85
CA LEU A 281 -1.38 -0.09 -15.98
C LEU A 281 -0.51 -0.72 -17.07
N LYS A 282 -0.96 -1.85 -17.63
CA LYS A 282 -0.34 -2.44 -18.82
C LYS A 282 -0.83 -1.71 -20.06
N ASN A 283 0.01 -1.59 -21.08
CA ASN A 283 -0.46 -1.24 -22.42
C ASN A 283 -1.55 -2.21 -22.87
N GLU A 284 -2.55 -1.71 -23.58
CA GLU A 284 -3.39 -2.58 -24.38
C GLU A 284 -2.48 -3.30 -25.39
N LYS A 285 -2.58 -4.63 -25.46
CA LYS A 285 -2.13 -5.30 -26.67
C LYS A 285 -3.06 -4.79 -27.75
N VAL A 286 -2.53 -4.04 -28.71
CA VAL A 286 -3.18 -3.92 -30.01
C VAL A 286 -3.22 -5.35 -30.53
N GLU A 287 -4.37 -5.99 -30.43
CA GLU A 287 -4.65 -7.19 -31.22
C GLU A 287 -4.64 -6.71 -32.68
N GLY A 288 -3.49 -6.93 -33.32
CA GLY A 288 -3.35 -6.82 -34.78
C GLY A 288 -3.86 -8.07 -35.46
#